data_AF-A0A8T2JXC8-F1
#
_entry.id   AF-A0A8T2JXC8-F1
#
_cell.length_a   1.000
_cell.length_b   1.000
_cell.length_c   1.000
_cell.angle_alpha   90.00
_cell.angle_beta   90.00
_cell.angle_gamma   90.00
#
_symmetry.space_group_name_H-M   'P 1'
#
loop_
_entity.id
_entity.type
_entity.pdbx_description
1 polymer ?
#
loop_
_entity_poly.entity_id
_entity_poly.type
_entity_poly.pdbx_seq_one_letter_code
_entity_poly.pdbx_strand_id
1 'polypeptide(L)'
;MMQARGIIIRENMRTIGAQVYEQVVRGAYARRNSSMNDTEGEMEVNMSEIRMSDLRQMFAEDAVRIGGHWKPSDCVPRWKVAILIPFRNRHEHLPVLFKHLIPMLQRQRLQFAFYVIEQTGNQPFNRAMLFNIGFLEAMKDLDWDCVIFHDVDHIPENDRNYYGCGHMPRHFAAKLDKYMYLLPYNEFFGGVSGLRWSSLGKSMVFPMHFGAGEGR
;
A
#
# COMPACT_ATOMS: atom_id res chain seq x y z
N MET A 1 -22.53 10.59 -24.05
CA MET A 1 -23.07 10.36 -22.68
C MET A 1 -22.58 9.00 -22.20
N MET A 2 -21.58 8.95 -21.31
CA MET A 2 -21.17 7.70 -20.67
C MET A 2 -21.97 7.53 -19.37
N GLN A 3 -22.87 6.55 -19.34
CA GLN A 3 -23.45 6.04 -18.11
C GLN A 3 -22.42 5.11 -17.45
N ALA A 4 -21.78 5.56 -16.39
CA ALA A 4 -21.06 4.67 -15.48
C ALA A 4 -22.03 4.28 -14.36
N ARG A 5 -22.46 3.01 -14.33
CA ARG A 5 -23.16 2.43 -13.18
C ARG A 5 -22.17 2.31 -12.02
N GLY A 6 -22.61 2.74 -10.84
CA GLY A 6 -21.78 2.97 -9.66
C GLY A 6 -20.87 1.80 -9.29
N ILE A 7 -19.63 2.14 -8.97
CA ILE A 7 -18.72 1.28 -8.21
C ILE A 7 -19.38 1.07 -6.85
N ILE A 8 -19.78 -0.17 -6.56
CA ILE A 8 -20.15 -0.55 -5.20
C ILE A 8 -18.84 -0.59 -4.43
N ILE A 9 -18.50 0.51 -3.76
CA ILE A 9 -17.60 0.46 -2.60
C ILE A 9 -18.38 -0.38 -1.61
N ARG A 10 -18.11 -1.69 -1.57
CA ARG A 10 -18.72 -2.53 -0.56
C ARG A 10 -18.38 -1.88 0.77
N GLU A 11 -19.34 -1.73 1.68
CA GLU A 11 -19.02 -1.47 3.09
C GLU A 11 -18.00 -2.52 3.61
N ASN A 12 -17.94 -3.66 2.92
CA ASN A 12 -16.89 -4.68 2.97
C ASN A 12 -15.47 -4.24 2.61
N MET A 13 -15.15 -3.01 2.21
CA MET A 13 -13.74 -2.54 2.26
C MET A 13 -13.33 -2.19 3.70
N ARG A 14 -14.25 -1.68 4.52
CA ARG A 14 -14.07 -1.65 5.98
C ARG A 14 -14.13 -3.07 6.55
N THR A 15 -14.97 -3.93 5.97
CA THR A 15 -15.18 -5.32 6.42
C THR A 15 -14.24 -6.37 5.82
N ILE A 16 -13.33 -6.10 4.89
CA ILE A 16 -12.16 -6.97 4.64
C ILE A 16 -11.16 -6.73 5.77
N GLY A 17 -11.08 -5.51 6.29
CA GLY A 17 -10.44 -5.24 7.58
C GLY A 17 -11.17 -5.91 8.76
N ALA A 18 -12.51 -6.02 8.72
CA ALA A 18 -13.33 -6.47 9.87
C ALA A 18 -13.78 -7.95 9.86
N GLN A 19 -14.07 -8.59 8.71
CA GLN A 19 -14.24 -10.06 8.58
C GLN A 19 -12.93 -10.81 8.89
N VAL A 20 -11.82 -10.08 8.89
CA VAL A 20 -10.50 -10.53 9.28
C VAL A 20 -10.27 -10.44 10.80
N TYR A 21 -11.12 -9.70 11.53
CA TYR A 21 -10.90 -9.29 12.92
C TYR A 21 -11.92 -9.82 13.92
N GLU A 22 -13.02 -10.48 13.49
CA GLU A 22 -14.12 -10.79 14.41
C GLU A 22 -13.87 -11.95 15.40
N GLN A 23 -12.65 -12.51 15.47
CA GLN A 23 -12.30 -13.42 16.56
C GLN A 23 -10.92 -13.08 17.15
N VAL A 24 -10.94 -12.88 18.48
CA VAL A 24 -9.81 -12.81 19.42
C VAL A 24 -9.28 -11.41 19.73
N VAL A 25 -10.12 -10.68 20.48
CA VAL A 25 -9.67 -9.86 21.61
C VAL A 25 -9.17 -10.81 22.71
N ARG A 26 -7.85 -10.80 23.03
CA ARG A 26 -7.27 -10.85 24.39
C ARG A 26 -5.77 -11.23 24.40
N GLY A 27 -4.97 -10.34 25.00
CA GLY A 27 -3.64 -10.59 25.59
C GLY A 27 -2.48 -10.56 24.60
N ALA A 28 -1.28 -10.09 24.92
CA ALA A 28 -0.73 -9.33 26.04
C ALA A 28 0.57 -8.67 25.54
N TYR A 29 1.07 -7.67 26.26
CA TYR A 29 2.23 -6.83 25.93
C TYR A 29 3.55 -7.60 25.72
N ALA A 30 4.33 -7.19 24.71
CA ALA A 30 5.79 -7.28 24.73
C ALA A 30 6.41 -6.03 24.05
N ARG A 31 7.27 -5.31 24.77
CA ARG A 31 8.10 -4.22 24.25
C ARG A 31 9.29 -4.83 23.50
N ARG A 32 9.53 -4.41 22.25
CA ARG A 32 10.88 -4.44 21.67
C ARG A 32 11.45 -3.02 21.70
N ASN A 33 12.59 -2.87 22.37
CA ASN A 33 13.41 -1.67 22.34
C ASN A 33 14.14 -1.64 20.98
N SER A 34 13.78 -0.75 20.06
CA SER A 34 14.63 -0.46 18.89
C SER A 34 15.32 0.89 19.06
N SER A 35 16.65 0.88 18.93
CA SER A 35 17.52 2.06 19.00
C SER A 35 17.40 2.93 17.76
N MET A 36 17.60 4.24 17.95
CA MET A 36 17.62 5.27 16.91
C MET A 36 18.51 4.90 15.69
N ASN A 37 17.86 4.79 14.52
CA ASN A 37 18.33 4.50 13.14
C ASN A 37 18.07 3.06 12.68
N ASP A 38 16.79 2.79 12.39
CA ASP A 38 16.20 1.46 12.21
C ASP A 38 16.24 0.92 10.75
N THR A 39 16.80 1.65 9.77
CA THR A 39 16.92 1.13 8.39
C THR A 39 18.22 0.34 8.25
N GLU A 40 18.11 -0.95 7.94
CA GLU A 40 19.25 -1.87 7.87
C GLU A 40 19.92 -1.86 6.48
N GLY A 41 19.21 -1.40 5.44
CA GLY A 41 19.68 -1.42 4.06
C GLY A 41 18.98 -2.51 3.26
N GLU A 42 19.76 -3.41 2.67
CA GLU A 42 19.23 -4.52 1.88
C GLU A 42 18.31 -5.42 2.72
N MET A 43 17.19 -5.80 2.14
CA MET A 43 16.17 -6.63 2.76
C MET A 43 16.25 -8.03 2.16
N GLU A 44 16.16 -9.06 3.01
CA GLU A 44 15.94 -10.42 2.54
C GLU A 44 14.51 -10.53 1.97
N VAL A 45 14.39 -10.66 0.65
CA VAL A 45 13.09 -10.81 -0.02
C VAL A 45 12.76 -12.29 -0.16
N ASN A 46 11.72 -12.71 0.55
CA ASN A 46 11.22 -14.08 0.54
C ASN A 46 9.85 -14.16 -0.12
N MET A 47 9.84 -14.55 -1.39
CA MET A 47 8.64 -14.69 -2.22
C MET A 47 7.82 -15.97 -1.98
N SER A 48 8.18 -16.78 -0.97
CA SER A 48 7.39 -17.96 -0.61
C SER A 48 5.98 -17.55 -0.19
N GLU A 49 4.99 -18.28 -0.70
CA GLU A 49 3.60 -18.07 -0.34
C GLU A 49 3.38 -18.15 1.18
N ILE A 50 2.55 -17.25 1.69
CA ILE A 50 2.11 -17.23 3.07
C ILE A 50 0.61 -17.02 3.12
N ARG A 51 -0.09 -17.78 3.97
CA ARG A 51 -1.53 -17.59 4.13
C ARG A 51 -1.81 -16.33 4.91
N MET A 52 -2.97 -15.72 4.65
CA MET A 52 -3.37 -14.54 5.42
C MET A 52 -3.53 -14.80 6.92
N SER A 53 -3.91 -16.02 7.30
CA SER A 53 -3.97 -16.44 8.71
C SER A 53 -2.61 -16.33 9.39
N ASP A 54 -1.57 -16.80 8.72
CA ASP A 54 -0.24 -16.95 9.30
C ASP A 54 0.41 -15.56 9.41
N LEU A 55 0.16 -14.72 8.41
CA LEU A 55 0.58 -13.31 8.46
C LEU A 55 -0.08 -12.55 9.63
N ARG A 56 -1.37 -12.81 9.90
CA ARG A 56 -2.05 -12.19 11.06
C ARG A 56 -1.43 -12.62 12.37
N GLN A 57 -1.09 -13.90 12.51
CA GLN A 57 -0.41 -14.39 13.70
C GLN A 57 0.96 -13.72 13.86
N MET A 58 1.69 -13.54 12.76
CA MET A 58 2.99 -12.87 12.75
C MET A 58 2.90 -11.41 13.24
N PHE A 59 1.89 -10.64 12.79
CA PHE A 59 1.72 -9.23 13.17
C PHE A 59 0.74 -9.00 14.33
N ALA A 60 0.33 -10.04 15.05
CA ALA A 60 -0.63 -9.92 16.16
C ALA A 60 -0.13 -8.96 17.26
N GLU A 61 1.19 -8.87 17.43
CA GLU A 61 1.85 -8.05 18.44
C GLU A 61 2.26 -6.66 17.92
N ASP A 62 2.28 -6.44 16.61
CA ASP A 62 2.87 -5.26 15.96
C ASP A 62 1.95 -4.02 15.93
N ALA A 63 0.85 -4.07 16.70
CA ALA A 63 -0.11 -2.98 16.90
C ALA A 63 -0.71 -2.39 15.61
N VAL A 64 -0.68 -3.12 14.49
CA VAL A 64 -1.42 -2.75 13.28
C VAL A 64 -2.91 -2.85 13.60
N ARG A 65 -3.58 -1.69 13.60
CA ARG A 65 -4.99 -1.55 13.95
C ARG A 65 -5.88 -1.99 12.79
N ILE A 66 -7.17 -2.14 13.10
CA ILE A 66 -8.22 -2.38 12.11
C ILE A 66 -8.07 -1.41 10.93
N GLY A 67 -8.22 -1.93 9.72
CA GLY A 67 -8.02 -1.17 8.47
C GLY A 67 -6.56 -1.06 8.02
N GLY A 68 -5.62 -1.74 8.69
CA GLY A 68 -4.20 -1.71 8.30
C GLY A 68 -3.47 -0.44 8.76
N HIS A 69 -4.02 0.27 9.75
CA HIS A 69 -3.42 1.49 10.28
C HIS A 69 -2.29 1.19 11.26
N TRP A 70 -1.19 1.91 11.13
CA TRP A 70 -0.12 1.90 12.11
C TRP A 70 0.43 3.30 12.34
N LYS A 71 0.90 3.56 13.56
CA LYS A 71 1.68 4.75 13.91
C LYS A 71 2.65 4.42 15.04
N PRO A 72 3.84 5.05 15.08
CA PRO A 72 4.75 4.87 16.22
C PRO A 72 4.07 5.34 17.51
N SER A 73 4.29 4.60 18.59
CA SER A 73 3.71 4.89 19.93
C SER A 73 4.63 5.77 20.79
N ASP A 74 5.89 5.87 20.39
CA ASP A 74 7.01 6.46 21.12
C ASP A 74 7.54 7.75 20.47
N CYS A 75 7.03 8.14 19.29
CA CYS A 75 7.34 9.43 18.68
C CYS A 75 6.18 9.97 17.84
N VAL A 76 6.28 11.25 17.46
CA VAL A 76 5.40 11.82 16.44
C VAL A 76 5.96 11.46 15.05
N PRO A 77 5.18 10.79 14.18
CA PRO A 77 5.64 10.43 12.84
C PRO A 77 5.84 11.69 11.99
N ARG A 78 6.92 11.71 11.19
CA ARG A 78 7.18 12.83 10.28
C ARG A 78 6.15 12.94 9.16
N TRP A 79 5.65 11.81 8.69
CA TRP A 79 4.73 11.72 7.56
C TRP A 79 3.60 10.73 7.84
N LYS A 80 2.40 11.09 7.42
CA LYS A 80 1.21 10.24 7.29
C LYS A 80 1.08 9.83 5.81
N VAL A 81 1.11 8.52 5.53
CA VAL A 81 1.15 7.98 4.18
C VAL A 81 -0.02 7.02 3.92
N ALA A 82 -0.87 7.32 2.94
CA ALA A 82 -1.86 6.37 2.44
C ALA A 82 -1.25 5.50 1.32
N ILE A 83 -1.34 4.18 1.45
CA ILE A 83 -0.80 3.24 0.46
C ILE A 83 -1.97 2.58 -0.26
N LEU A 84 -2.13 2.90 -1.54
CA LEU A 84 -3.22 2.42 -2.39
C LEU A 84 -2.73 1.24 -3.23
N ILE A 85 -3.42 0.11 -3.12
CA ILE A 85 -3.07 -1.13 -3.81
C ILE A 85 -4.26 -1.54 -4.69
N PRO A 86 -4.17 -1.40 -6.03
CA PRO A 86 -5.22 -1.84 -6.92
C PRO A 86 -5.16 -3.36 -7.03
N PHE A 87 -6.30 -4.03 -6.90
CA PHE A 87 -6.32 -5.46 -6.67
C PHE A 87 -7.39 -6.18 -7.49
N ARG A 88 -7.06 -7.36 -8.00
CA ARG A 88 -8.01 -8.34 -8.52
C ARG A 88 -7.36 -9.71 -8.62
N ASN A 89 -7.96 -10.73 -8.02
CA ASN A 89 -7.57 -12.14 -8.17
C ASN A 89 -6.08 -12.45 -7.91
N ARG A 90 -5.38 -11.67 -7.07
CA ARG A 90 -3.95 -11.86 -6.74
C ARG A 90 -3.76 -12.16 -5.26
N HIS A 91 -4.61 -13.03 -4.72
CA HIS A 91 -4.72 -13.30 -3.29
C HIS A 91 -3.44 -13.89 -2.68
N GLU A 92 -2.58 -14.53 -3.48
CA GLU A 92 -1.28 -15.04 -3.06
C GLU A 92 -0.20 -13.96 -2.94
N HIS A 93 -0.29 -12.86 -3.72
CA HIS A 93 0.70 -11.78 -3.68
C HIS A 93 0.50 -10.84 -2.49
N LEU A 94 -0.75 -10.57 -2.11
CA LEU A 94 -1.05 -9.59 -1.07
C LEU A 94 -0.44 -9.94 0.31
N PRO A 95 -0.45 -11.20 0.78
CA PRO A 95 0.24 -11.61 2.00
C PRO A 95 1.74 -11.41 1.93
N VAL A 96 2.35 -11.76 0.79
CA VAL A 96 3.79 -11.60 0.54
C VAL A 96 4.14 -10.11 0.58
N LEU A 97 3.32 -9.25 -0.02
CA LEU A 97 3.50 -7.80 0.05
C LEU A 97 3.53 -7.30 1.49
N PHE A 98 2.50 -7.62 2.28
CA PHE A 98 2.40 -7.15 3.65
C PHE A 98 3.51 -7.68 4.56
N LYS A 99 3.96 -8.92 4.35
CA LYS A 99 5.09 -9.52 5.07
C LYS A 99 6.36 -8.66 5.00
N HIS A 100 6.62 -8.04 3.85
CA HIS A 100 7.82 -7.22 3.66
C HIS A 100 7.56 -5.75 3.95
N LEU A 101 6.41 -5.23 3.52
CA LEU A 101 6.13 -3.81 3.54
C LEU A 101 5.80 -3.31 4.95
N ILE A 102 5.09 -4.08 5.79
CA ILE A 102 4.74 -3.66 7.15
C ILE A 102 6.00 -3.40 7.99
N PRO A 103 6.95 -4.36 8.15
CA PRO A 103 8.16 -4.12 8.93
C PRO A 103 8.99 -2.96 8.39
N MET A 104 9.10 -2.86 7.05
CA MET A 104 9.85 -1.78 6.41
C MET A 104 9.27 -0.40 6.79
N LEU A 105 7.95 -0.21 6.68
CA LEU A 105 7.31 1.07 6.98
C LEU A 105 7.36 1.42 8.47
N GLN A 106 7.32 0.40 9.34
CA GLN A 106 7.49 0.57 10.79
C GLN A 106 8.90 1.04 11.14
N ARG A 107 9.94 0.44 10.56
CA ARG A 107 11.34 0.88 10.69
C ARG A 107 11.56 2.28 10.12
N GLN A 108 10.82 2.64 9.07
CA GLN A 108 10.79 3.99 8.52
C GLN A 108 10.00 5.00 9.39
N ARG A 109 9.38 4.56 10.49
CA ARG A 109 8.68 5.40 11.49
C ARG A 109 7.56 6.25 10.88
N LEU A 110 6.89 5.71 9.86
CA LEU A 110 5.77 6.36 9.17
C LEU A 110 4.46 6.10 9.92
N GLN A 111 3.53 7.03 9.91
CA GLN A 111 2.12 6.67 10.14
C GLN A 111 1.54 6.27 8.79
N PHE A 112 0.95 5.09 8.68
CA PHE A 112 0.44 4.59 7.41
C PHE A 112 -0.86 3.83 7.54
N ALA A 113 -1.56 3.66 6.42
CA ALA A 113 -2.65 2.72 6.25
C ALA A 113 -2.63 2.14 4.83
N PHE A 114 -3.14 0.91 4.70
CA PHE A 114 -3.30 0.23 3.43
C PHE A 114 -4.74 0.29 2.94
N TYR A 115 -4.92 0.67 1.69
CA TYR A 115 -6.21 0.66 1.00
C TYR A 115 -6.09 -0.30 -0.17
N VAL A 116 -6.66 -1.49 -0.03
CA VAL A 116 -6.73 -2.48 -1.10
C VAL A 116 -8.01 -2.26 -1.89
N ILE A 117 -7.87 -1.79 -3.13
CA ILE A 117 -9.00 -1.43 -4.00
C ILE A 117 -9.28 -2.57 -4.98
N GLU A 118 -10.24 -3.42 -4.62
CA GLU A 118 -10.62 -4.58 -5.42
C GLU A 118 -11.57 -4.21 -6.58
N GLN A 119 -11.19 -4.59 -7.80
CA GLN A 119 -12.10 -4.56 -8.95
C GLN A 119 -12.85 -5.87 -9.11
N THR A 120 -14.13 -5.85 -8.78
CA THR A 120 -15.02 -7.00 -8.99
C THR A 120 -15.57 -7.08 -10.42
N GLY A 121 -16.02 -8.27 -10.82
CA GLY A 121 -16.65 -8.52 -12.11
C GLY A 121 -15.64 -8.77 -13.24
N ASN A 122 -16.16 -8.89 -14.46
CA ASN A 122 -15.41 -9.43 -15.60
C ASN A 122 -14.88 -8.36 -16.56
N GLN A 123 -15.03 -7.07 -16.24
CA GLN A 123 -14.52 -5.99 -17.08
C GLN A 123 -12.98 -5.97 -17.07
N PRO A 124 -12.29 -5.40 -18.09
CA PRO A 124 -10.84 -5.24 -18.06
C PRO A 124 -10.35 -4.53 -16.80
N PHE A 125 -9.21 -4.95 -16.26
CA PHE A 125 -8.63 -4.32 -15.07
C PHE A 125 -8.30 -2.86 -15.38
N ASN A 126 -8.76 -1.92 -14.56
CA ASN A 126 -8.50 -0.50 -14.73
C ASN A 126 -7.75 0.05 -13.53
N ARG A 127 -6.42 -0.07 -13.60
CA ARG A 127 -5.48 0.34 -12.54
C ARG A 127 -5.65 1.82 -12.14
N ALA A 128 -5.72 2.74 -13.11
CA ALA A 128 -5.86 4.16 -12.82
C ALA A 128 -7.19 4.51 -12.14
N MET A 129 -8.28 3.90 -12.58
CA MET A 129 -9.58 4.07 -11.95
C MET A 129 -9.55 3.62 -10.49
N LEU A 130 -8.93 2.47 -10.19
CA LEU A 130 -8.82 1.97 -8.81
C LEU A 130 -7.96 2.89 -7.94
N PHE A 131 -6.88 3.47 -8.47
CA PHE A 131 -6.11 4.49 -7.75
C PHE A 131 -6.93 5.75 -7.46
N ASN A 132 -7.71 6.24 -8.43
CA ASN A 132 -8.57 7.40 -8.20
C ASN A 132 -9.64 7.12 -7.14
N ILE A 133 -10.25 5.93 -7.15
CA ILE A 133 -11.22 5.51 -6.12
C ILE A 133 -10.53 5.42 -4.76
N GLY A 134 -9.40 4.72 -4.70
CA GLY A 134 -8.62 4.56 -3.46
C GLY A 134 -8.20 5.89 -2.86
N PHE A 135 -7.83 6.84 -3.72
CA PHE A 135 -7.50 8.20 -3.29
C PHE A 135 -8.70 8.86 -2.63
N LEU A 136 -9.87 8.87 -3.28
CA LEU A 136 -11.08 9.47 -2.73
C LEU A 136 -11.50 8.82 -1.40
N GLU A 137 -11.37 7.50 -1.26
CA GLU A 137 -11.70 6.81 -0.01
C GLU A 137 -10.68 7.07 1.10
N ALA A 138 -9.38 7.06 0.79
CA ALA A 138 -8.34 7.34 1.77
C ALA A 138 -8.46 8.75 2.36
N MET A 139 -8.86 9.74 1.55
CA MET A 139 -9.03 11.12 2.02
C MET A 139 -10.26 11.33 2.92
N LYS A 140 -11.18 10.35 3.01
CA LYS A 140 -12.30 10.40 3.97
C LYS A 140 -11.90 9.88 5.35
N ASP A 141 -10.78 9.19 5.44
CA ASP A 141 -10.35 8.45 6.62
C ASP A 141 -9.39 9.26 7.49
N LEU A 142 -8.37 9.87 6.86
CA LEU A 142 -7.43 10.76 7.54
C LEU A 142 -6.92 11.83 6.57
N ASP A 143 -6.50 12.97 7.12
CA ASP A 143 -5.69 13.97 6.40
C ASP A 143 -4.27 13.42 6.16
N TRP A 144 -4.10 12.61 5.12
CA TRP A 144 -2.80 12.05 4.72
C TRP A 144 -1.89 13.13 4.10
N ASP A 145 -0.58 13.05 4.36
CA ASP A 145 0.39 14.01 3.81
C ASP A 145 0.77 13.67 2.36
N CYS A 146 0.84 12.37 2.05
CA CYS A 146 1.04 11.87 0.70
C CYS A 146 0.37 10.51 0.50
N VAL A 147 0.28 10.16 -0.78
CA VAL A 147 -0.34 8.93 -1.25
C VAL A 147 0.69 8.19 -2.09
N ILE A 148 0.82 6.89 -1.84
CA ILE A 148 1.65 5.97 -2.62
C ILE A 148 0.74 5.04 -3.40
N PHE A 149 0.93 5.00 -4.70
CA PHE A 149 0.29 4.11 -5.64
C PHE A 149 1.19 2.90 -5.81
N HIS A 150 0.71 1.73 -5.39
CA HIS A 150 1.56 0.57 -5.21
C HIS A 150 0.97 -0.67 -5.88
N ASP A 151 1.66 -1.22 -6.87
CA ASP A 151 1.28 -2.50 -7.47
C ASP A 151 1.49 -3.65 -6.48
N VAL A 152 0.56 -4.62 -6.44
CA VAL A 152 0.55 -5.67 -5.42
C VAL A 152 1.76 -6.62 -5.50
N ASP A 153 2.46 -6.65 -6.64
CA ASP A 153 3.57 -7.54 -6.96
C ASP A 153 4.96 -6.87 -6.91
N HIS A 154 5.07 -5.64 -6.41
CA HIS A 154 6.34 -4.92 -6.32
C HIS A 154 6.88 -4.89 -4.89
N ILE A 155 7.87 -5.72 -4.57
CA ILE A 155 8.47 -5.75 -3.23
C ILE A 155 9.74 -4.90 -3.18
N PRO A 156 9.90 -3.98 -2.20
CA PRO A 156 11.14 -3.26 -2.03
C PRO A 156 12.24 -4.19 -1.49
N GLU A 157 13.42 -4.15 -2.11
CA GLU A 157 14.61 -4.91 -1.70
C GLU A 157 15.53 -4.12 -0.76
N ASN A 158 15.22 -2.85 -0.48
CA ASN A 158 16.06 -2.01 0.38
C ASN A 158 15.22 -1.00 1.15
N ASP A 159 15.30 -1.03 2.48
CA ASP A 159 14.50 -0.17 3.36
C ASP A 159 15.00 1.28 3.44
N ARG A 160 16.15 1.59 2.82
CA ARG A 160 16.58 2.98 2.55
C ARG A 160 15.76 3.62 1.44
N ASN A 161 15.00 2.85 0.66
CA ASN A 161 13.96 3.41 -0.20
C ASN A 161 12.81 3.94 0.67
N TYR A 162 12.98 5.14 1.20
CA TYR A 162 12.08 5.74 2.19
C TYR A 162 10.72 6.13 1.61
N TYR A 163 9.61 5.55 2.11
CA TYR A 163 8.24 5.76 1.63
C TYR A 163 7.55 7.00 2.22
N GLY A 164 8.30 7.95 2.79
CA GLY A 164 7.76 9.23 3.25
C GLY A 164 7.59 10.28 2.16
N CYS A 165 6.90 11.36 2.49
CA CYS A 165 6.43 12.40 1.56
C CYS A 165 7.49 13.44 1.17
N GLY A 166 8.74 13.03 1.00
CA GLY A 166 9.87 13.91 0.66
C GLY A 166 9.77 14.53 -0.75
N HIS A 167 10.76 14.25 -1.61
CA HIS A 167 10.84 14.77 -2.98
C HIS A 167 9.75 14.15 -3.89
N MET A 168 8.52 14.66 -3.77
CA MET A 168 7.36 14.26 -4.57
C MET A 168 7.17 15.21 -5.78
N PRO A 169 6.71 14.73 -6.96
CA PRO A 169 6.37 13.35 -7.30
C PRO A 169 7.58 12.41 -7.24
N ARG A 170 7.39 11.18 -6.77
CA ARG A 170 8.47 10.20 -6.63
C ARG A 170 8.16 8.88 -7.30
N HIS A 171 9.12 8.34 -8.03
CA HIS A 171 9.11 6.98 -8.53
C HIS A 171 9.93 6.08 -7.60
N PHE A 172 9.29 5.16 -6.90
CA PHE A 172 9.95 4.24 -5.96
C PHE A 172 10.45 2.97 -6.65
N ALA A 173 9.81 2.59 -7.76
CA ALA A 173 10.09 1.39 -8.56
C ALA A 173 11.04 1.68 -9.75
N ALA A 174 12.09 2.48 -9.52
CA ALA A 174 13.01 2.92 -10.58
C ALA A 174 13.94 1.82 -11.12
N LYS A 175 14.19 0.78 -10.32
CA LYS A 175 15.05 -0.35 -10.66
C LYS A 175 14.34 -1.64 -10.31
N LEU A 176 13.72 -2.26 -11.31
CA LEU A 176 12.98 -3.52 -11.15
C LEU A 176 13.80 -4.69 -11.69
N ASP A 177 13.76 -5.81 -10.96
CA ASP A 177 14.36 -7.09 -11.33
C ASP A 177 13.92 -7.54 -12.73
N LYS A 178 12.63 -7.40 -13.06
CA LYS A 178 12.03 -7.71 -14.37
C LYS A 178 12.68 -6.96 -15.53
N TYR A 179 13.30 -5.82 -15.25
CA TYR A 179 14.02 -5.00 -16.22
C TYR A 179 15.54 -5.01 -15.98
N MET A 180 16.05 -6.04 -15.28
CA MET A 180 17.48 -6.18 -14.93
C MET A 180 18.01 -4.94 -14.19
N TYR A 181 17.18 -4.33 -13.35
CA TYR A 181 17.47 -3.10 -12.62
C TYR A 181 17.78 -1.87 -13.50
N LEU A 182 17.35 -1.92 -14.76
CA LEU A 182 17.40 -0.79 -15.70
C LEU A 182 16.02 -0.15 -15.82
N LEU A 183 16.01 1.18 -15.95
CA LEU A 183 14.77 1.91 -16.23
C LEU A 183 14.40 1.68 -17.71
N PRO A 184 13.16 1.24 -18.03
CA PRO A 184 12.78 0.96 -19.42
C PRO A 184 12.92 2.16 -20.36
N TYR A 185 12.57 3.36 -19.87
CA TYR A 185 12.71 4.66 -20.53
C TYR A 185 12.57 5.77 -19.48
N ASN A 186 13.08 6.97 -19.76
CA ASN A 186 13.24 8.05 -18.78
C ASN A 186 11.92 8.51 -18.14
N GLU A 187 10.83 8.47 -18.88
CA GLU A 187 9.49 8.90 -18.43
C GLU A 187 8.70 7.76 -17.75
N PHE A 188 9.30 6.59 -17.53
CA PHE A 188 8.62 5.47 -16.90
C PHE A 188 8.30 5.78 -15.43
N PHE A 189 7.01 5.78 -15.09
CA PHE A 189 6.49 6.10 -13.75
C PHE A 189 5.54 4.99 -13.23
N GLY A 190 5.73 3.76 -13.71
CA GLY A 190 4.94 2.56 -13.36
C GLY A 190 5.44 1.84 -12.10
N GLY A 191 4.73 0.78 -11.68
CA GLY A 191 5.06 0.00 -10.48
C GLY A 191 4.63 0.69 -9.18
N VAL A 192 5.56 1.41 -8.56
CA VAL A 192 5.33 2.13 -7.30
C VAL A 192 5.72 3.59 -7.44
N SER A 193 4.78 4.49 -7.16
CA SER A 193 4.99 5.94 -7.23
C SER A 193 4.23 6.67 -6.12
N GLY A 194 4.58 7.92 -5.85
CA GLY A 194 3.90 8.71 -4.82
C GLY A 194 3.76 10.18 -5.18
N LEU A 195 2.73 10.79 -4.61
CA LEU A 195 2.35 12.18 -4.81
C LEU A 195 1.98 12.81 -3.48
N ARG A 196 2.33 14.08 -3.29
CA ARG A 196 1.94 14.85 -2.11
C ARG A 196 0.46 15.21 -2.21
N TRP A 197 -0.27 15.13 -1.11
CA TRP A 197 -1.69 15.50 -1.07
C TRP A 197 -1.93 16.91 -1.62
N SER A 198 -1.11 17.89 -1.19
CA SER A 198 -1.21 19.28 -1.64
C SER A 198 -1.06 19.46 -3.15
N SER A 199 -0.39 18.54 -3.83
CA SER A 199 -0.16 18.58 -5.28
C SER A 199 -1.32 18.00 -6.09
N LEU A 200 -2.22 17.23 -5.47
CA LEU A 200 -3.28 16.50 -6.17
C LEU A 200 -4.54 17.33 -6.40
N GLY A 201 -4.77 18.37 -5.59
CA GLY A 201 -6.01 19.15 -5.64
C GLY A 201 -7.27 18.27 -5.45
N LYS A 202 -8.47 18.84 -5.58
CA LYS A 202 -9.73 18.07 -5.56
C LYS A 202 -10.01 17.33 -6.88
N SER A 203 -9.02 17.18 -7.75
CA SER A 203 -9.13 16.64 -9.11
C SER A 203 -8.63 15.19 -9.20
N MET A 204 -9.11 14.44 -10.20
CA MET A 204 -8.69 13.06 -10.45
C MET A 204 -7.16 12.98 -10.67
N VAL A 205 -6.51 12.06 -9.97
CA VAL A 205 -5.05 11.90 -9.98
C VAL A 205 -4.54 11.31 -11.30
N PHE A 206 -5.31 10.39 -11.89
CA PHE A 206 -4.97 9.74 -13.15
C PHE A 206 -6.11 9.84 -14.18
N PRO A 207 -5.81 9.87 -15.50
CA PRO A 207 -6.84 9.75 -16.53
C PRO A 207 -7.57 8.40 -16.44
N MET A 208 -8.90 8.39 -16.45
CA MET A 208 -9.71 7.16 -16.26
C MET A 208 -9.51 6.07 -17.33
N HIS A 209 -8.94 6.40 -18.48
CA HIS A 209 -8.66 5.45 -19.57
C HIS A 209 -7.22 4.90 -19.52
N PHE A 210 -6.38 5.38 -18.60
CA PHE A 210 -4.98 4.95 -18.50
C PHE A 210 -4.89 3.60 -17.75
N GLY A 211 -4.23 2.60 -18.33
CA GLY A 211 -4.13 1.27 -17.72
C GLY A 211 -5.30 0.32 -18.00
N ALA A 212 -6.25 0.70 -18.88
CA ALA A 212 -7.11 -0.25 -19.58
C ALA A 212 -6.33 -0.94 -20.71
N GLY A 213 -5.24 -1.62 -20.35
CA GLY A 213 -4.45 -2.43 -21.27
C GLY A 213 -4.75 -3.90 -21.01
N GLU A 214 -4.93 -4.67 -22.09
CA GLU A 214 -5.12 -6.13 -22.04
C GLU A 214 -4.06 -6.77 -21.14
N GLY A 215 -4.56 -7.53 -20.16
CA GLY A 215 -3.71 -8.35 -19.32
C GLY A 215 -2.85 -9.27 -20.18
N ARG A 216 -1.57 -9.29 -19.88
CA ARG A 216 -0.77 -10.51 -19.98
C ARG A 216 -0.34 -10.87 -18.58
#